data_AF-A0A0N9ZEN8-F1
#
_entry.id   AF-A0A0N9ZEN8-F1
#
_cell.length_a   1.000
_cell.length_b   1.000
_cell.length_c   1.000
_cell.angle_alpha   90.00
_cell.angle_beta   90.00
_cell.angle_gamma   90.00
#
_symmetry.space_group_name_H-M   'P 1'
#
loop_
_entity.id
_entity.type
_entity.pdbx_description
1 polymer ?
#
loop_
_entity_poly.entity_id
_entity_poly.type
_entity_poly.pdbx_seq_one_letter_code
_entity_poly.pdbx_strand_id
1 'polypeptide(L)' 'MSGGAVLGWDMGAALHLGAALGLSPLITAELLPPIEAVMVRNISDEMCLEANSLD' A
#
# COMPACT_ATOMS: atom_id res chain seq x y z
N MET A 1 -11.89 17.39 -10.97
CA MET A 1 -11.26 16.07 -11.17
C MET A 1 -10.04 15.94 -10.25
N SER A 2 -10.23 15.92 -8.93
CA SER A 2 -9.15 15.50 -8.03
C SER A 2 -9.36 14.02 -7.74
N GLY A 3 -8.89 13.17 -8.65
CA GLY A 3 -8.80 11.74 -8.41
C GLY A 3 -7.95 11.49 -7.16
N GLY A 4 -8.39 10.58 -6.31
CA GLY A 4 -7.66 10.25 -5.09
C GLY A 4 -6.33 9.56 -5.41
N ALA A 5 -5.31 9.82 -4.59
CA ALA A 5 -4.02 9.16 -4.68
C ALA A 5 -3.58 8.69 -3.29
N VAL A 6 -3.07 7.47 -3.21
CA VAL A 6 -2.45 6.93 -2.01
C VAL A 6 -0.96 7.34 -2.04
N LEU A 7 -0.44 7.86 -0.94
CA LEU A 7 0.97 8.27 -0.85
C LEU A 7 1.85 7.24 -0.14
N GLY A 8 1.23 6.31 0.58
CA GLY A 8 1.88 5.29 1.38
C GLY A 8 0.91 4.69 2.39
N TRP A 9 1.34 3.60 3.02
CA TRP A 9 0.66 3.00 4.18
C TRP A 9 1.52 3.11 5.44
N ASP A 10 0.93 2.80 6.60
CA ASP A 10 1.67 2.82 7.86
C ASP A 10 2.65 1.62 7.94
N MET A 11 3.94 1.92 7.84
CA MET A 11 5.00 0.91 7.88
C MET A 11 5.10 0.20 9.23
N GLY A 12 4.77 0.89 10.33
CA GLY A 12 4.76 0.31 11.66
C GLY A 12 3.67 -0.75 11.82
N ALA A 13 2.47 -0.45 11.33
CA ALA A 13 1.34 -1.37 11.29
C ALA A 13 1.64 -2.58 10.40
N ALA A 14 2.26 -2.36 9.25
CA ALA A 14 2.61 -3.46 8.34
C ALA A 14 3.72 -4.36 8.91
N LEU A 15 4.71 -3.80 9.61
CA LEU A 15 5.71 -4.58 10.35
C LEU A 15 5.07 -5.38 11.49
N HIS A 16 4.13 -4.77 12.23
CA HIS A 16 3.41 -5.44 13.30
C HIS A 16 2.53 -6.59 12.78
N LEU A 17 1.91 -6.41 11.61
CA LEU A 17 1.18 -7.45 10.90
C LEU A 17 2.11 -8.59 10.48
N GLY A 18 3.30 -8.30 9.94
CA GLY A 18 4.30 -9.32 9.62
C GLY A 18 4.71 -10.13 10.85
N ALA A 19 4.96 -9.46 11.98
CA ALA A 19 5.26 -10.13 13.24
C ALA A 19 4.10 -11.01 13.73
N ALA A 20 2.85 -10.55 13.61
CA ALA A 20 1.66 -11.33 13.97
C ALA A 20 1.48 -12.59 13.11
N LEU A 21 1.95 -12.56 11.85
CA LEU A 21 1.98 -13.72 10.96
C LEU A 21 3.16 -14.67 11.23
N GLY A 22 4.02 -14.37 12.23
CA GLY A 22 5.20 -15.16 12.56
C GLY A 22 6.39 -14.93 11.65
N LEU A 23 6.40 -13.85 10.86
CA LEU A 23 7.54 -13.48 10.02
C LEU A 23 8.62 -12.79 10.87
N SER A 24 9.88 -13.02 10.49
CA SER A 24 11.00 -12.25 11.03
C SER A 24 10.80 -10.76 10.73
N PRO A 25 10.97 -9.85 11.70
CA PRO A 25 10.88 -8.41 11.46
C PRO A 25 11.84 -7.93 10.37
N LEU A 26 13.03 -8.54 10.29
CA LEU A 26 14.05 -8.16 9.30
C LEU A 26 13.65 -8.60 7.88
N ILE A 27 13.08 -9.81 7.74
CA ILE A 27 12.53 -10.26 6.45
C ILE A 27 11.35 -9.35 6.04
N THR A 28 10.47 -9.03 6.99
CA THR A 28 9.31 -8.17 6.71
C THR A 28 9.75 -6.78 6.27
N ALA A 29 10.75 -6.18 6.92
CA ALA A 29 11.28 -4.87 6.57
C ALA A 29 11.91 -4.80 5.16
N GLU A 30 12.51 -5.89 4.68
CA GLU A 30 13.06 -5.97 3.33
C GLU A 30 11.98 -6.15 2.25
N LEU A 31 10.93 -6.91 2.56
CA LEU A 31 9.85 -7.21 1.62
C LEU A 31 8.77 -6.12 1.57
N LEU A 32 8.61 -5.36 2.64
CA LEU A 32 7.59 -4.32 2.76
C LEU A 32 7.67 -3.21 1.70
N PRO A 33 8.85 -2.62 1.43
CA PRO A 33 8.97 -1.53 0.45
C PRO A 33 8.50 -1.88 -0.97
N PRO A 34 8.89 -3.02 -1.59
CA PRO A 34 8.38 -3.36 -2.91
C PRO A 34 6.88 -3.70 -2.91
N ILE A 35 6.34 -4.24 -1.82
CA ILE A 35 4.90 -4.51 -1.68
C ILE A 35 4.11 -3.20 -1.61
N GLU A 36 4.57 -2.24 -0.80
CA GLU A 36 3.96 -0.91 -0.73
C GLU A 36 3.89 -0.27 -2.11
N ALA A 37 5.01 -0.26 -2.83
CA ALA A 37 5.09 0.40 -4.13
C ALA A 37 4.04 -0.13 -5.12
N VAL A 38 3.80 -1.45 -5.12
CA VAL A 38 2.78 -2.07 -5.99
C VAL A 38 1.37 -1.76 -5.49
N MET A 39 1.13 -1.89 -4.19
CA MET A 39 -0.19 -1.65 -3.59
C MET A 39 -0.61 -0.18 -3.77
N VAL A 40 0.25 0.76 -3.43
CA VAL A 40 0.00 2.21 -3.55
C VAL A 40 -0.33 2.58 -4.98
N ARG A 41 0.44 2.07 -5.96
CA ARG A 41 0.16 2.31 -7.37
C ARG A 41 -1.20 1.78 -7.78
N ASN A 42 -1.48 0.51 -7.48
CA ASN A 42 -2.71 -0.13 -7.93
C ASN A 42 -3.96 0.54 -7.31
N ILE A 43 -3.95 0.85 -6.01
CA ILE A 43 -5.09 1.51 -5.37
C ILE A 43 -5.25 2.94 -5.88
N SER A 44 -4.15 3.67 -6.09
CA SER A 44 -4.23 5.02 -6.67
C SER A 44 -4.80 4.99 -8.10
N ASP A 45 -4.41 4.00 -8.90
CA ASP A 45 -4.94 3.80 -10.25
C ASP A 45 -6.45 3.48 -10.21
N GLU A 46 -6.89 2.59 -9.32
CA GLU A 46 -8.31 2.28 -9.12
C GLU A 46 -9.12 3.51 -8.70
N MET A 47 -8.63 4.30 -7.75
CA MET A 47 -9.29 5.53 -7.30
C MET A 47 -9.37 6.59 -8.40
N CYS A 48 -8.35 6.66 -9.26
CA CYS A 48 -8.33 7.55 -10.42
C CYS A 48 -9.33 7.10 -11.49
N LEU A 49 -9.41 5.79 -11.75
CA LEU A 49 -10.37 5.19 -12.68
C LEU A 49 -11.82 5.44 -12.22
N GLU A 50 -12.12 5.26 -10.94
CA GLU A 50 -13.45 5.49 -10.39
C GLU A 50 -13.86 6.97 -10.49
N ALA A 51 -12.92 7.88 -10.22
CA ALA A 51 -13.13 9.32 -10.38
C ALA A 51 -13.35 9.76 -11.85
N ASN A 52 -12.83 8.98 -12.82
CA ASN A 52 -13.01 9.19 -14.27
C ASN A 52 -14.25 8.44 -14.85
N SER A 53 -15.03 7.76 -13.99
CA SER A 53 -16.28 7.08 -14.38
C SER A 53 -17.55 7.83 -13.95
N LEU A 54 -17.39 8.90 -13.17
CA LEU A 54 -18.46 9.71 -12.59
C LEU A 54 -18.63 11.07 -13.30
N ASP A 55 -17.82 11.32 -14.32
CA ASP A 55 -17.78 12.43 -15.28
C ASP A 55 -18.22 11.98 -16.68
#